data_AF-A0A6J1EQX8-F1
#
_entry.id   AF-A0A6J1EQX8-F1
#
_cell.length_a   1.000
_cell.length_b   1.000
_cell.length_c   1.000
_cell.angle_alpha   90.00
_cell.angle_beta   90.00
_cell.angle_gamma   90.00
#
_symmetry.space_group_name_H-M   'P 1'
#
loop_
_entity.id
_entity.type
_entity.pdbx_description
1 polymer ?
#
loop_
_entity_poly.entity_id
_entity_poly.type
_entity_poly.pdbx_seq_one_letter_code
_entity_poly.pdbx_strand_id
1 'polypeptide(L)'
;MEMFFEGLEIEWDWSVSTNLLVGSNSSFKLQPLLFNGGQDWELIFEAPSTSDSFIKLVAFLADPIACRLLDPIGIQKSNGAWRNAHATFYGDMGGGETMQGACGYGNLHEQGYGLETAAISTALFNNGLTCGACFELKCRPGGHYTCLPNSGTIKITATNFCPPNYTKTVDIWCNPPQEHFDLSLYMFTKIAPYRAGVINVRYRRVLCQKQGGVRFQLNGNPYWLIVLPFNVGGAGDVVGVNIKGSSTGWLKMSKNWGQNWETGTVFVGQSLSFQVTTSDSRTLQFDNVVPSSWQFGQTFEGKRNF
;
A
#
# COMPACT_ATOMS: atom_id res chain seq x y z
N MET A 1 46.80 3.36 -11.44
CA MET A 1 45.83 4.04 -12.31
C MET A 1 44.59 4.25 -11.46
N GLU A 2 44.50 5.44 -10.87
CA GLU A 2 43.39 5.88 -10.04
C GLU A 2 42.15 6.04 -10.92
N MET A 3 41.01 5.55 -10.45
CA MET A 3 39.71 5.97 -10.96
C MET A 3 38.99 6.74 -9.87
N PHE A 4 38.78 8.02 -10.14
CA PHE A 4 37.91 8.91 -9.41
C PHE A 4 36.45 8.52 -9.67
N PHE A 5 35.63 8.54 -8.62
CA PHE A 5 34.19 8.77 -8.74
C PHE A 5 33.86 10.04 -7.95
N GLU A 6 33.57 11.11 -8.66
CA GLU A 6 32.95 12.33 -8.13
C GLU A 6 31.44 12.15 -8.01
N GLY A 7 30.85 12.73 -6.96
CA GLY A 7 29.48 13.26 -7.01
C GLY A 7 28.34 12.34 -6.57
N LEU A 8 28.17 12.14 -5.27
CA LEU A 8 26.86 11.89 -4.65
C LEU A 8 26.63 12.98 -3.60
N GLU A 9 25.93 14.03 -4.02
CA GLU A 9 25.40 15.07 -3.13
C GLU A 9 24.26 14.45 -2.33
N ILE A 10 24.47 14.26 -1.03
CA ILE A 10 23.41 13.90 -0.08
C ILE A 10 23.00 15.22 0.60
N GLU A 11 21.84 15.75 0.23
CA GLU A 11 21.19 16.83 0.99
C GLU A 11 20.81 16.32 2.39
N TRP A 12 21.30 16.99 3.43
CA TRP A 12 20.90 16.76 4.81
C TRP A 12 19.77 17.74 5.17
N ASP A 13 18.58 17.22 5.49
CA ASP A 13 17.50 18.00 6.11
C ASP A 13 17.77 18.14 7.61
N TRP A 14 17.95 19.38 8.07
CA TRP A 14 18.20 19.73 9.47
C TRP A 14 16.88 19.86 10.22
N SER A 15 16.41 18.77 10.83
CA SER A 15 15.28 18.89 11.77
C SER A 15 15.29 17.91 12.95
N VAL A 16 16.42 17.76 13.65
CA VAL A 16 16.39 17.36 15.06
C VAL A 16 17.51 18.07 15.85
N SER A 17 17.11 19.04 16.66
CA SER A 17 17.97 19.74 17.61
C SER A 17 18.31 18.84 18.80
N THR A 18 19.46 18.17 18.74
CA THR A 18 20.21 17.77 19.93
C THR A 18 21.67 18.15 19.72
N ASN A 19 22.18 19.06 20.55
CA ASN A 19 23.55 19.57 20.46
C ASN A 19 24.54 18.46 20.84
N LEU A 20 25.09 17.77 19.86
CA LEU A 20 26.32 16.98 20.03
C LEU A 20 27.48 17.82 19.47
N LEU A 21 28.30 18.38 20.35
CA LEU A 21 29.54 19.04 19.96
C LEU A 21 30.56 17.97 19.54
N VAL A 22 30.68 17.72 18.24
CA VAL A 22 31.70 16.83 17.68
C VAL A 22 33.00 17.63 17.54
N GLY A 23 34.00 17.31 18.37
CA GLY A 23 35.34 17.89 18.29
C GLY A 23 36.04 17.52 16.99
N SER A 24 36.88 18.42 16.48
CA SER A 24 37.49 18.45 15.15
C SER A 24 38.44 17.30 14.76
N ASN A 25 38.54 16.23 15.56
CA ASN A 25 39.41 15.06 15.32
C ASN A 25 38.68 13.72 15.52
N SER A 26 37.44 13.61 15.02
CA SER A 26 36.67 12.36 15.04
C SER A 26 36.73 11.70 13.65
N SER A 27 37.05 10.41 13.56
CA SER A 27 37.10 9.66 12.30
C SER A 27 36.18 8.45 12.33
N PHE A 28 35.46 8.21 11.23
CA PHE A 28 34.64 7.01 11.04
C PHE A 28 35.43 5.97 10.24
N LYS A 29 35.44 4.72 10.71
CA LYS A 29 35.99 3.59 9.94
C LYS A 29 34.90 2.55 9.71
N LEU A 30 34.87 2.04 8.48
CA LEU A 30 34.13 0.83 8.11
C LEU A 30 35.06 -0.36 8.27
N GLN A 31 34.65 -1.35 9.05
CA GLN A 31 35.36 -2.63 9.15
C GLN A 31 34.45 -3.78 8.72
N PRO A 32 34.97 -4.77 7.96
CA PRO A 32 34.20 -5.93 7.58
C PRO A 32 34.08 -6.91 8.75
N LEU A 33 32.86 -7.34 9.06
CA LEU A 33 32.61 -8.42 10.00
C LEU A 33 32.70 -9.76 9.27
N LEU A 34 33.61 -10.63 9.69
CA LEU A 34 33.69 -12.00 9.15
C LEU A 34 32.85 -12.94 10.02
N PHE A 35 31.60 -13.14 9.64
CA PHE A 35 30.83 -14.34 9.99
C PHE A 35 30.23 -14.95 8.72
N ASN A 36 30.43 -16.26 8.58
CA ASN A 36 29.92 -17.16 7.53
C ASN A 36 29.02 -16.53 6.44
N GLY A 37 29.63 -16.14 5.32
CA GLY A 37 28.99 -16.22 4.00
C GLY A 37 28.26 -15.00 3.46
N GLY A 38 28.38 -13.81 4.05
CA GLY A 38 27.88 -12.55 3.48
C GLY A 38 28.68 -11.34 4.00
N GLN A 39 28.94 -10.33 3.15
CA GLN A 39 29.64 -9.11 3.58
C GLN A 39 28.63 -8.08 4.10
N ASP A 40 28.49 -7.99 5.42
CA ASP A 40 27.88 -6.84 6.09
C ASP A 40 28.99 -5.93 6.67
N TRP A 41 28.71 -4.63 6.70
CA TRP A 41 29.62 -3.59 7.18
C TRP A 41 29.08 -2.95 8.44
N GLU A 42 29.92 -2.78 9.46
CA GLU A 42 29.58 -2.02 10.66
C GLU A 42 30.39 -0.72 10.70
N LEU A 43 29.74 0.34 11.18
CA LEU A 43 30.29 1.69 11.24
C LEU A 43 30.76 1.94 12.67
N ILE A 44 32.08 1.95 12.88
CA ILE A 44 32.69 2.04 14.21
C ILE A 44 33.20 3.46 14.45
N PHE A 45 32.84 4.04 15.60
CA PHE A 45 33.32 5.35 16.05
C PHE A 45 34.52 5.17 16.98
N GLU A 46 35.71 5.55 16.53
CA GLU A 46 36.92 5.59 17.36
C GLU A 46 37.17 7.02 17.84
N ALA A 47 37.08 7.27 19.14
CA ALA A 47 37.48 8.53 19.76
C ALA A 47 38.90 8.43 20.34
N PRO A 48 39.77 9.45 20.20
CA PRO A 48 41.10 9.41 20.77
C PRO A 48 41.04 9.48 22.30
N SER A 49 41.65 8.49 22.93
CA SER A 49 41.71 8.30 24.38
C SER A 49 42.45 9.44 25.09
N THR A 50 41.80 10.06 26.08
CA THR A 50 42.45 10.49 27.33
C THR A 50 41.44 10.44 28.49
N SER A 51 41.84 9.75 29.56
CA SER A 51 41.23 9.70 30.91
C SER A 51 39.89 8.95 31.11
N ASP A 52 40.01 7.86 31.88
CA ASP A 52 39.06 7.26 32.84
C ASP A 52 37.55 7.34 32.55
N SER A 53 37.00 6.32 31.86
CA SER A 53 35.62 5.83 32.05
C SER A 53 35.37 4.51 31.28
N PHE A 54 36.15 3.46 31.57
CA PHE A 54 35.91 2.09 31.03
C PHE A 54 34.88 1.26 31.82
N ILE A 55 34.03 1.91 32.63
CA ILE A 55 32.98 1.24 33.40
C ILE A 55 31.67 1.95 33.13
N LYS A 56 30.94 1.54 32.07
CA LYS A 56 29.47 1.65 31.92
C LYS A 56 28.93 1.13 30.57
N LEU A 57 29.45 0.01 30.07
CA LEU A 57 28.80 -0.69 28.95
C LEU A 57 28.77 -2.22 29.12
N VAL A 58 28.63 -2.70 30.35
CA VAL A 58 28.23 -4.10 30.64
C VAL A 58 27.41 -4.11 31.93
N ALA A 59 26.25 -3.45 31.92
CA ALA A 59 25.30 -3.51 33.05
C ALA A 59 23.87 -3.06 32.67
N PHE A 60 23.37 -3.45 31.49
CA PHE A 60 21.96 -3.25 31.12
C PHE A 60 21.31 -4.53 30.55
N LEU A 61 21.78 -5.71 31.00
CA LEU A 61 21.16 -7.01 30.65
C LEU A 61 20.46 -7.70 31.84
N ALA A 62 20.01 -6.96 32.86
CA ALA A 62 19.22 -7.57 33.93
C ALA A 62 18.30 -6.57 34.68
N ASP A 63 17.63 -5.67 33.95
CA ASP A 63 16.53 -4.90 34.53
C ASP A 63 15.19 -5.36 33.94
N PRO A 64 14.31 -6.04 34.70
CA PRO A 64 13.04 -6.56 34.20
C PRO A 64 12.03 -5.46 33.80
N ILE A 65 12.39 -4.18 33.95
CA ILE A 65 11.58 -3.04 33.55
C ILE A 65 11.87 -2.61 32.09
N ALA A 66 13.06 -2.90 31.56
CA ALA A 66 13.43 -2.56 30.17
C ALA A 66 12.85 -3.52 29.12
N CYS A 67 12.35 -4.70 29.53
CA CYS A 67 11.68 -5.66 28.65
C CYS A 67 10.19 -5.30 28.35
N ARG A 68 9.79 -4.05 28.60
CA ARG A 68 8.48 -3.48 28.23
C ARG A 68 8.55 -2.38 27.17
N LEU A 69 9.70 -2.17 26.53
CA LEU A 69 9.86 -1.14 25.48
C LEU A 69 10.24 -1.70 24.11
N LEU A 70 10.27 -3.02 23.96
CA LEU A 70 10.23 -3.67 22.66
C LEU A 70 8.86 -4.32 22.48
N ASP A 71 7.83 -3.47 22.40
CA ASP A 71 6.63 -3.87 21.68
C ASP A 71 7.10 -4.22 20.25
N PRO A 72 7.00 -5.48 19.79
CA PRO A 72 7.25 -5.80 18.39
C PRO A 72 6.30 -4.92 17.60
N ILE A 73 6.82 -4.12 16.66
CA ILE A 73 6.12 -3.13 15.81
C ILE A 73 4.64 -3.53 15.67
N GLY A 74 3.89 -3.11 16.67
CA GLY A 74 2.47 -3.34 16.82
C GLY A 74 1.85 -2.04 16.39
N ILE A 75 2.17 -1.62 15.16
CA ILE A 75 1.64 -0.38 14.62
C ILE A 75 0.21 -0.68 14.15
N GLN A 76 -0.66 -0.49 15.13
CA GLN A 76 -1.88 0.30 15.08
C GLN A 76 -2.95 -0.21 14.11
N LYS A 77 -4.03 -0.73 14.72
CA LYS A 77 -5.42 -0.55 14.29
C LYS A 77 -5.50 0.79 13.53
N SER A 78 -5.65 0.75 12.21
CA SER A 78 -5.40 1.87 11.29
C SER A 78 -6.30 3.08 11.55
N ASN A 79 -5.95 3.84 12.57
CA ASN A 79 -6.45 5.17 12.88
C ASN A 79 -5.35 6.16 12.52
N GLY A 80 -4.91 6.13 11.25
CA GLY A 80 -3.97 7.12 10.74
C GLY A 80 -4.48 8.55 10.94
N ALA A 81 -3.55 9.50 11.04
CA ALA A 81 -3.90 10.91 11.13
C ALA A 81 -4.74 11.34 9.92
N TRP A 82 -5.72 12.22 10.16
CA TRP A 82 -6.55 12.78 9.10
C TRP A 82 -5.72 13.70 8.20
N ARG A 83 -5.72 13.43 6.90
CA ARG A 83 -5.08 14.23 5.86
C ARG A 83 -6.11 15.02 5.08
N ASN A 84 -5.71 16.15 4.50
CA ASN A 84 -6.59 16.99 3.70
C ASN A 84 -6.60 16.50 2.24
N ALA A 85 -7.77 16.50 1.60
CA ALA A 85 -7.93 16.20 0.17
C ALA A 85 -9.15 16.93 -0.40
N HIS A 86 -9.36 16.79 -1.70
CA HIS A 86 -10.60 17.18 -2.37
C HIS A 86 -11.39 15.94 -2.76
N ALA A 87 -12.71 16.07 -2.89
CA ALA A 87 -13.54 15.03 -3.47
C ALA A 87 -14.47 15.62 -4.54
N THR A 88 -14.59 14.89 -5.65
CA THR A 88 -15.61 15.07 -6.69
C THR A 88 -16.38 13.77 -6.84
N PHE A 89 -17.15 13.64 -7.92
CA PHE A 89 -17.80 12.40 -8.28
C PHE A 89 -17.81 12.16 -9.78
N TYR A 90 -17.98 10.89 -10.14
CA TYR A 90 -18.19 10.43 -11.50
C TYR A 90 -19.25 9.32 -11.54
N GLY A 91 -19.73 9.04 -12.75
CA GLY A 91 -20.79 8.07 -12.97
C GLY A 91 -22.17 8.54 -12.50
N ASP A 92 -23.08 7.58 -12.42
CA ASP A 92 -24.47 7.79 -12.01
C ASP A 92 -24.79 7.17 -10.63
N MET A 93 -26.04 7.33 -10.17
CA MET A 93 -26.49 6.78 -8.88
C MET A 93 -26.47 5.25 -8.80
N GLY A 94 -26.46 4.57 -9.96
CA GLY A 94 -26.34 3.12 -10.08
C GLY A 94 -24.90 2.65 -10.28
N GLY A 95 -23.91 3.55 -10.33
CA GLY A 95 -22.51 3.21 -10.56
C GLY A 95 -22.12 3.05 -12.03
N GLY A 96 -22.94 3.54 -12.97
CA GLY A 96 -22.54 3.66 -14.37
C GLY A 96 -21.18 4.35 -14.49
N GLU A 97 -20.33 3.90 -15.42
CA GLU A 97 -18.95 4.40 -15.63
C GLU A 97 -17.93 4.12 -14.50
N THR A 98 -18.34 3.53 -13.37
CA THR A 98 -17.41 3.19 -12.26
C THR A 98 -16.75 1.81 -12.39
N MET A 99 -17.20 1.00 -13.34
CA MET A 99 -16.77 -0.39 -13.57
C MET A 99 -15.47 -0.47 -14.37
N GLN A 100 -14.77 -1.61 -14.29
CA GLN A 100 -13.57 -1.89 -15.10
C GLN A 100 -12.46 -0.84 -14.94
N GLY A 101 -12.28 -0.36 -13.71
CA GLY A 101 -11.30 0.68 -13.40
C GLY A 101 -9.85 0.21 -13.53
N ALA A 102 -8.93 1.17 -13.42
CA ALA A 102 -7.48 0.95 -13.52
C ALA A 102 -6.88 -0.03 -12.49
N CYS A 103 -7.65 -0.46 -11.49
CA CYS A 103 -7.21 -1.51 -10.56
C CYS A 103 -7.39 -2.93 -11.09
N GLY A 104 -8.08 -3.12 -12.22
CA GLY A 104 -8.32 -4.44 -12.82
C GLY A 104 -9.55 -5.15 -12.30
N TYR A 105 -10.25 -4.58 -11.32
CA TYR A 105 -11.55 -5.05 -10.88
C TYR A 105 -12.58 -4.83 -12.00
N GLY A 106 -13.32 -5.88 -12.34
CA GLY A 106 -14.27 -5.90 -13.45
C GLY A 106 -15.59 -5.25 -13.06
N ASN A 107 -16.63 -6.08 -12.92
CA ASN A 107 -17.90 -5.63 -12.38
C ASN A 107 -17.83 -5.53 -10.84
N LEU A 108 -17.92 -4.31 -10.33
CA LEU A 108 -17.79 -4.03 -8.90
C LEU A 108 -18.95 -4.57 -8.07
N HIS A 109 -20.15 -4.73 -8.64
CA HIS A 109 -21.27 -5.37 -7.94
C HIS A 109 -21.03 -6.87 -7.77
N GLU A 110 -20.67 -7.55 -8.86
CA GLU A 110 -20.39 -8.99 -8.86
C GLU A 110 -19.19 -9.34 -7.96
N GLN A 111 -18.17 -8.48 -7.95
CA GLN A 111 -16.98 -8.66 -7.11
C GLN A 111 -17.18 -8.22 -5.65
N GLY A 112 -18.35 -7.67 -5.30
CA GLY A 112 -18.74 -7.32 -3.93
C GLY A 112 -18.20 -5.99 -3.40
N TYR A 113 -17.68 -5.12 -4.27
CA TYR A 113 -17.32 -3.74 -3.91
C TYR A 113 -18.54 -2.80 -3.91
N GLY A 114 -19.51 -3.06 -4.78
CA GLY A 114 -20.71 -2.24 -4.93
C GLY A 114 -20.38 -0.80 -5.31
N LEU A 115 -21.10 0.15 -4.69
CA LEU A 115 -20.94 1.58 -4.95
C LEU A 115 -20.01 2.28 -3.97
N GLU A 116 -19.50 1.58 -2.95
CA GLU A 116 -18.62 2.15 -1.92
C GLU A 116 -17.18 2.26 -2.42
N THR A 117 -17.00 3.00 -3.53
CA THR A 117 -15.77 3.02 -4.31
C THR A 117 -15.37 4.42 -4.75
N ALA A 118 -14.10 4.56 -5.14
CA ALA A 118 -13.56 5.80 -5.68
C ALA A 118 -12.46 5.52 -6.71
N ALA A 119 -12.35 6.43 -7.69
CA ALA A 119 -11.10 6.64 -8.39
C ALA A 119 -10.23 7.57 -7.55
N ILE A 120 -8.92 7.30 -7.50
CA ILE A 120 -7.99 8.12 -6.72
C ILE A 120 -6.98 8.79 -7.65
N SER A 121 -6.65 10.04 -7.34
CA SER A 121 -5.65 10.86 -8.05
C SER A 121 -4.28 10.21 -8.14
N THR A 122 -3.43 10.73 -9.04
CA THR A 122 -2.05 10.27 -9.22
C THR A 122 -1.22 10.28 -7.94
N ALA A 123 -1.41 11.29 -7.08
CA ALA A 123 -0.72 11.40 -5.79
C ALA A 123 -1.05 10.24 -4.83
N LEU A 124 -2.23 9.63 -4.98
CA LEU A 124 -2.72 8.54 -4.13
C LEU A 124 -2.61 7.16 -4.79
N PHE A 125 -2.72 7.08 -6.12
CA PHE A 125 -2.80 5.83 -6.86
C PHE A 125 -1.53 4.97 -6.74
N ASN A 126 -0.37 5.62 -6.64
CA ASN A 126 0.94 4.97 -6.46
C ASN A 126 1.16 3.81 -7.45
N ASN A 127 0.98 4.08 -8.75
CA ASN A 127 1.08 3.07 -9.82
C ASN A 127 0.25 1.79 -9.54
N GLY A 128 -0.94 1.97 -8.97
CA GLY A 128 -1.86 0.89 -8.63
C GLY A 128 -1.50 0.11 -7.37
N LEU A 129 -0.45 0.50 -6.63
CA LEU A 129 -0.13 -0.12 -5.32
C LEU A 129 -1.19 0.18 -4.27
N THR A 130 -1.96 1.25 -4.42
CA THR A 130 -3.06 1.60 -3.51
C THR A 130 -4.39 0.93 -3.92
N CYS A 131 -4.43 0.18 -5.03
CA CYS A 131 -5.64 -0.52 -5.43
C CYS A 131 -6.07 -1.56 -4.38
N GLY A 132 -7.35 -1.54 -4.00
CA GLY A 132 -7.91 -2.39 -2.95
C GLY A 132 -7.85 -1.76 -1.55
N ALA A 133 -7.12 -0.66 -1.37
CA ALA A 133 -7.04 0.08 -0.12
C ALA A 133 -8.41 0.67 0.29
N CYS A 134 -8.75 0.58 1.58
CA CYS A 134 -9.90 1.26 2.14
C CYS A 134 -9.54 2.59 2.82
N PHE A 135 -10.45 3.55 2.67
CA PHE A 135 -10.34 4.88 3.22
C PHE A 135 -11.62 5.28 3.93
N GLU A 136 -11.46 6.06 4.99
CA GLU A 136 -12.55 6.77 5.63
C GLU A 136 -12.41 8.26 5.32
N LEU A 137 -13.49 8.88 4.87
CA LEU A 137 -13.55 10.28 4.49
C LEU A 137 -14.62 10.99 5.33
N LYS A 138 -14.33 12.24 5.68
CA LYS A 138 -15.32 13.17 6.23
C LYS A 138 -15.20 14.52 5.57
N CYS A 139 -16.31 15.23 5.51
CA CYS A 139 -16.27 16.62 5.07
C CYS A 139 -15.35 17.46 5.96
N ARG A 140 -14.61 18.37 5.33
CA ARG A 140 -13.97 19.51 5.99
C ARG A 140 -14.78 20.78 5.68
N PRO A 141 -15.39 21.44 6.68
CA PRO A 141 -16.12 22.68 6.47
C PRO A 141 -15.28 23.77 5.79
N GLY A 142 -15.93 24.61 4.98
CA GLY A 142 -15.31 25.71 4.23
C GLY A 142 -15.11 25.40 2.74
N GLY A 143 -15.23 26.44 1.89
CA GLY A 143 -15.18 26.35 0.42
C GLY A 143 -16.37 27.05 -0.25
N HIS A 144 -16.43 27.01 -1.59
CA HIS A 144 -17.52 27.64 -2.38
C HIS A 144 -18.89 26.99 -2.12
N TYR A 145 -18.91 25.67 -1.89
CA TYR A 145 -20.09 24.93 -1.44
C TYR A 145 -19.80 24.18 -0.14
N THR A 146 -20.80 24.08 0.73
CA THR A 146 -20.69 23.38 2.01
C THR A 146 -21.30 21.99 1.91
N CYS A 147 -20.69 21.03 2.60
CA CYS A 147 -21.19 19.67 2.74
C CYS A 147 -22.55 19.61 3.45
N LEU A 148 -23.16 18.43 3.40
CA LEU A 148 -24.39 18.16 4.14
C LEU A 148 -24.13 18.29 5.66
N PRO A 149 -25.02 18.99 6.41
CA PRO A 149 -24.94 19.06 7.86
C PRO A 149 -24.95 17.66 8.47
N ASN A 150 -24.10 17.40 9.46
CA ASN A 150 -24.04 16.14 10.21
C ASN A 150 -23.87 14.87 9.35
N SER A 151 -23.21 14.98 8.18
CA SER A 151 -23.01 13.85 7.25
C SER A 151 -22.10 12.72 7.77
N GLY A 152 -21.45 12.90 8.92
CA GLY A 152 -20.59 11.88 9.51
C GLY A 152 -19.38 11.54 8.64
N THR A 153 -19.10 10.25 8.50
CA THR A 153 -17.99 9.70 7.70
C THR A 153 -18.53 8.70 6.69
N ILE A 154 -17.92 8.64 5.51
CA ILE A 154 -18.10 7.55 4.55
C ILE A 154 -16.85 6.68 4.49
N LYS A 155 -17.02 5.42 4.08
CA LYS A 155 -15.93 4.49 3.82
C LYS A 155 -15.99 4.04 2.37
N ILE A 156 -14.84 3.98 1.71
CA ILE A 156 -14.72 3.57 0.32
C ILE A 156 -13.55 2.61 0.13
N THR A 157 -13.58 1.85 -0.96
CA THR A 157 -12.43 1.11 -1.49
C THR A 157 -11.90 1.83 -2.74
N ALA A 158 -10.58 1.99 -2.85
CA ALA A 158 -9.95 2.47 -4.07
C ALA A 158 -9.99 1.38 -5.15
N THR A 159 -10.75 1.61 -6.21
CA THR A 159 -10.96 0.63 -7.30
C THR A 159 -10.60 1.18 -8.68
N ASN A 160 -10.28 2.47 -8.77
CA ASN A 160 -9.99 3.11 -10.03
C ASN A 160 -8.93 4.22 -9.88
N PHE A 161 -8.50 4.77 -11.01
CA PHE A 161 -7.54 5.86 -11.12
C PHE A 161 -8.22 7.07 -11.72
N CYS A 162 -8.03 8.25 -11.11
CA CYS A 162 -8.39 9.50 -11.76
C CYS A 162 -7.16 10.01 -12.53
N PRO A 163 -7.16 9.93 -13.89
CA PRO A 163 -6.01 10.31 -14.68
C PRO A 163 -5.77 11.83 -14.64
N PRO A 164 -4.51 12.27 -14.62
CA PRO A 164 -4.18 13.68 -14.68
C PRO A 164 -4.49 14.25 -16.06
N ASN A 165 -4.93 15.50 -16.11
CA ASN A 165 -5.07 16.27 -17.33
C ASN A 165 -4.20 17.53 -17.24
N TYR A 166 -3.02 17.47 -17.85
CA TYR A 166 -2.03 18.56 -17.85
C TYR A 166 -2.38 19.72 -18.79
N THR A 167 -3.44 19.63 -19.60
CA THR A 167 -3.88 20.74 -20.46
C THR A 167 -4.78 21.72 -19.71
N LYS A 168 -5.35 21.31 -18.57
CA LYS A 168 -6.19 22.16 -17.71
C LYS A 168 -5.33 22.98 -16.76
N THR A 169 -5.73 24.23 -16.53
CA THR A 169 -5.18 25.13 -15.50
C THR A 169 -6.11 25.36 -14.32
N VAL A 170 -7.38 24.92 -14.44
CA VAL A 170 -8.42 24.93 -13.41
C VAL A 170 -9.00 23.53 -13.26
N ASP A 171 -9.53 23.20 -12.08
CA ASP A 171 -10.08 21.87 -11.75
C ASP A 171 -9.10 20.72 -12.02
N ILE A 172 -7.83 20.95 -11.70
CA ILE A 172 -6.72 20.00 -11.89
C ILE A 172 -6.65 18.94 -10.79
N TRP A 173 -7.77 18.58 -10.18
CA TRP A 173 -7.81 17.81 -8.91
C TRP A 173 -7.06 16.48 -8.97
N CYS A 174 -7.01 15.83 -10.13
CA CYS A 174 -6.34 14.55 -10.32
C CYS A 174 -4.85 14.66 -10.67
N ASN A 175 -4.36 15.87 -10.94
CA ASN A 175 -2.97 16.15 -11.25
C ASN A 175 -2.13 16.08 -9.96
N PRO A 176 -0.86 15.65 -10.04
CA PRO A 176 0.07 15.82 -8.92
C PRO A 176 0.31 17.32 -8.61
N PRO A 177 0.58 17.68 -7.34
CA PRO A 177 0.59 16.85 -6.13
C PRO A 177 -0.77 16.76 -5.41
N GLN A 178 -1.89 17.04 -6.09
CA GLN A 178 -3.20 17.10 -5.43
C GLN A 178 -3.65 15.71 -4.97
N GLU A 179 -3.99 15.59 -3.68
CA GLU A 179 -4.68 14.43 -3.14
C GLU A 179 -6.18 14.61 -3.36
N HIS A 180 -6.76 13.71 -4.14
CA HIS A 180 -8.14 13.78 -4.57
C HIS A 180 -8.79 12.40 -4.74
N PHE A 181 -10.08 12.35 -4.40
CA PHE A 181 -10.97 11.21 -4.53
C PHE A 181 -12.12 11.57 -5.48
N ASP A 182 -12.20 10.86 -6.60
CA ASP A 182 -13.37 10.93 -7.47
C ASP A 182 -14.33 9.80 -7.05
N LEU A 183 -15.31 10.13 -6.23
CA LEU A 183 -16.20 9.15 -5.60
C LEU A 183 -17.24 8.65 -6.62
N SER A 184 -17.82 7.48 -6.39
CA SER A 184 -19.11 7.20 -7.04
C SER A 184 -20.13 8.28 -6.66
N LEU A 185 -21.01 8.67 -7.59
CA LEU A 185 -22.05 9.66 -7.32
C LEU A 185 -22.90 9.29 -6.08
N TYR A 186 -23.18 8.00 -5.91
CA TYR A 186 -23.86 7.47 -4.72
C TYR A 186 -23.12 7.81 -3.42
N MET A 187 -21.79 7.68 -3.37
CA MET A 187 -21.02 7.97 -2.16
C MET A 187 -20.81 9.46 -1.93
N PHE A 188 -20.64 10.24 -2.99
CA PHE A 188 -20.53 11.70 -2.87
C PHE A 188 -21.78 12.32 -2.27
N THR A 189 -22.96 11.88 -2.73
CA THR A 189 -24.25 12.40 -2.27
C THR A 189 -24.58 12.09 -0.81
N LYS A 190 -23.85 11.16 -0.17
CA LYS A 190 -23.94 10.92 1.28
C LYS A 190 -23.32 12.05 2.12
N ILE A 191 -22.36 12.80 1.56
CA ILE A 191 -21.63 13.84 2.31
C ILE A 191 -21.78 15.24 1.72
N ALA A 192 -22.22 15.38 0.47
CA ALA A 192 -22.41 16.68 -0.16
C ALA A 192 -23.58 16.68 -1.15
N PRO A 193 -24.25 17.83 -1.36
CA PRO A 193 -25.26 17.92 -2.41
C PRO A 193 -24.60 17.86 -3.79
N TYR A 194 -25.26 17.23 -4.77
CA TYR A 194 -24.78 17.11 -6.17
C TYR A 194 -24.21 18.43 -6.73
N ARG A 195 -24.95 19.52 -6.54
CA ARG A 195 -24.58 20.88 -7.01
C ARG A 195 -23.27 21.42 -6.42
N ALA A 196 -22.73 20.80 -5.37
CA ALA A 196 -21.43 21.21 -4.84
C ALA A 196 -20.31 20.98 -5.86
N GLY A 197 -20.41 19.92 -6.69
CA GLY A 197 -19.41 19.52 -7.68
C GLY A 197 -18.12 19.02 -7.03
N VAL A 198 -17.44 19.88 -6.28
CA VAL A 198 -16.23 19.60 -5.52
C VAL A 198 -16.40 20.05 -4.07
N ILE A 199 -15.86 19.25 -3.15
CA ILE A 199 -15.82 19.57 -1.72
C ILE A 199 -14.43 19.35 -1.13
N ASN A 200 -14.17 20.06 -0.03
CA ASN A 200 -13.02 19.79 0.83
C ASN A 200 -13.32 18.61 1.74
N VAL A 201 -12.41 17.64 1.80
CA VAL A 201 -12.52 16.48 2.70
C VAL A 201 -11.27 16.32 3.55
N ARG A 202 -11.43 15.57 4.64
CA ARG A 202 -10.34 14.90 5.31
C ARG A 202 -10.48 13.40 5.12
N TYR A 203 -9.37 12.70 4.95
CA TYR A 203 -9.37 11.25 4.80
C TYR A 203 -8.27 10.58 5.63
N ARG A 204 -8.40 9.26 5.82
CA ARG A 204 -7.36 8.39 6.39
C ARG A 204 -7.52 6.95 5.88
N ARG A 205 -6.44 6.17 5.91
CA ARG A 205 -6.50 4.71 5.66
C ARG A 205 -7.23 4.04 6.82
N VAL A 206 -8.08 3.06 6.52
CA VAL A 206 -8.76 2.19 7.48
C VAL A 206 -8.69 0.74 7.02
N LEU A 207 -8.88 -0.22 7.93
CA LEU A 207 -8.93 -1.62 7.56
C LEU A 207 -10.17 -1.91 6.70
N CYS A 208 -9.97 -2.66 5.63
CA CYS A 208 -11.02 -3.18 4.78
C CYS A 208 -11.78 -4.30 5.48
N GLN A 209 -13.10 -4.14 5.58
CA GLN A 209 -14.00 -5.20 6.02
C GLN A 209 -14.57 -5.88 4.78
N LYS A 210 -14.29 -7.18 4.63
CA LYS A 210 -14.73 -8.00 3.49
C LYS A 210 -15.39 -9.27 4.00
N GLN A 211 -16.44 -9.71 3.32
CA GLN A 211 -17.14 -10.97 3.61
C GLN A 211 -16.58 -12.08 2.73
N GLY A 212 -16.47 -13.29 3.28
CA GLY A 212 -15.83 -14.41 2.60
C GLY A 212 -14.31 -14.28 2.56
N GLY A 213 -13.66 -15.17 1.80
CA GLY A 213 -12.22 -15.17 1.67
C GLY A 213 -11.70 -14.33 0.51
N VAL A 214 -10.37 -14.23 0.42
CA VAL A 214 -9.69 -13.66 -0.75
C VAL A 214 -10.06 -14.48 -1.98
N ARG A 215 -10.37 -13.81 -3.08
CA ARG A 215 -10.75 -14.44 -4.36
C ARG A 215 -9.66 -14.23 -5.39
N PHE A 216 -9.49 -15.22 -6.25
CA PHE A 216 -8.47 -15.25 -7.30
C PHE A 216 -9.15 -15.50 -8.64
N GLN A 217 -9.18 -14.49 -9.51
CA GLN A 217 -9.63 -14.65 -10.88
C GLN A 217 -8.43 -14.97 -11.79
N LEU A 218 -8.53 -16.04 -12.57
CA LEU A 218 -7.46 -16.49 -13.47
C LEU A 218 -7.79 -16.07 -14.91
N ASN A 219 -6.89 -15.33 -15.55
CA ASN A 219 -7.02 -14.84 -16.92
C ASN A 219 -5.74 -15.12 -17.72
N GLY A 220 -5.77 -14.86 -19.02
CA GLY A 220 -4.62 -15.05 -19.91
C GLY A 220 -4.71 -16.32 -20.74
N ASN A 221 -3.58 -17.01 -20.90
CA ASN A 221 -3.45 -18.22 -21.73
C ASN A 221 -2.38 -19.17 -21.14
N PRO A 222 -2.20 -20.40 -21.66
CA PRO A 222 -1.31 -21.40 -21.07
C PRO A 222 0.14 -20.97 -20.85
N TYR A 223 0.64 -20.00 -21.61
CA TYR A 223 2.02 -19.49 -21.53
C TYR A 223 2.12 -18.14 -20.80
N TRP A 224 0.98 -17.54 -20.43
CA TRP A 224 0.92 -16.26 -19.76
C TRP A 224 -0.32 -16.22 -18.86
N LEU A 225 -0.11 -16.49 -17.58
CA LEU A 225 -1.16 -16.50 -16.58
C LEU A 225 -1.21 -15.15 -15.87
N ILE A 226 -2.37 -14.50 -15.91
CA ILE A 226 -2.71 -13.37 -15.04
C ILE A 226 -3.59 -13.86 -13.90
N VAL A 227 -3.27 -13.44 -12.68
CA VAL A 227 -4.08 -13.64 -11.49
C VAL A 227 -4.48 -12.28 -10.94
N LEU A 228 -5.77 -12.10 -10.69
CA LEU A 228 -6.33 -10.94 -10.02
C LEU A 228 -6.80 -11.35 -8.61
N PRO A 229 -6.03 -11.08 -7.55
CA PRO A 229 -6.52 -11.15 -6.18
C PRO A 229 -7.48 -10.01 -5.90
N PHE A 230 -8.64 -10.33 -5.36
CA PHE A 230 -9.64 -9.34 -4.93
C PHE A 230 -10.38 -9.82 -3.67
N ASN A 231 -11.27 -8.97 -3.14
CA ASN A 231 -11.94 -9.22 -1.85
C ASN A 231 -10.95 -9.35 -0.68
N VAL A 232 -9.86 -8.58 -0.71
CA VAL A 232 -8.80 -8.60 0.31
C VAL A 232 -9.20 -7.69 1.49
N GLY A 233 -9.28 -8.27 2.69
CA GLY A 233 -9.50 -7.58 3.95
C GLY A 233 -8.23 -6.94 4.52
N GLY A 234 -8.28 -6.47 5.77
CA GLY A 234 -7.10 -5.91 6.43
C GLY A 234 -6.62 -4.62 5.75
N ALA A 235 -5.34 -4.53 5.36
CA ALA A 235 -4.85 -3.34 4.65
C ALA A 235 -5.52 -3.13 3.28
N GLY A 236 -5.98 -4.21 2.65
CA GLY A 236 -6.73 -4.24 1.39
C GLY A 236 -5.86 -4.21 0.12
N ASP A 237 -4.79 -3.41 0.13
CA ASP A 237 -3.83 -3.31 -0.95
C ASP A 237 -2.77 -4.42 -0.91
N VAL A 238 -2.65 -5.15 -2.02
CA VAL A 238 -1.67 -6.22 -2.20
C VAL A 238 -0.39 -5.65 -2.81
N VAL A 239 0.74 -6.00 -2.20
CA VAL A 239 2.10 -5.57 -2.59
C VAL A 239 2.98 -6.73 -3.05
N GLY A 240 2.54 -7.98 -2.88
CA GLY A 240 3.25 -9.15 -3.40
C GLY A 240 2.36 -10.36 -3.54
N VAL A 241 2.58 -11.13 -4.61
CA VAL A 241 1.92 -12.42 -4.84
C VAL A 241 2.99 -13.45 -5.24
N ASN A 242 2.99 -14.60 -4.56
CA ASN A 242 3.69 -15.79 -5.01
C ASN A 242 2.67 -16.86 -5.41
N ILE A 243 3.04 -17.68 -6.37
CA ILE A 243 2.25 -18.79 -6.90
C ILE A 243 3.04 -20.09 -6.80
N LYS A 244 2.35 -21.19 -6.52
CA LYS A 244 2.90 -22.54 -6.53
C LYS A 244 1.90 -23.49 -7.17
N GLY A 245 2.32 -24.20 -8.21
CA GLY A 245 1.62 -25.34 -8.78
C GLY A 245 1.96 -26.66 -8.06
N SER A 246 1.14 -27.69 -8.23
CA SER A 246 1.34 -29.01 -7.63
C SER A 246 2.68 -29.68 -7.96
N SER A 247 3.34 -29.31 -9.06
CA SER A 247 4.65 -29.84 -9.46
C SER A 247 5.77 -28.79 -9.46
N THR A 248 5.60 -27.68 -8.74
CA THR A 248 6.56 -26.57 -8.70
C THR A 248 6.88 -26.13 -7.27
N GLY A 249 7.95 -25.35 -7.11
CA GLY A 249 8.20 -24.55 -5.90
C GLY A 249 7.39 -23.25 -5.89
N TRP A 250 7.56 -22.44 -4.84
CA TRP A 250 7.01 -21.07 -4.82
C TRP A 250 7.75 -20.18 -5.81
N LEU A 251 7.01 -19.52 -6.69
CA LEU A 251 7.50 -18.55 -7.66
C LEU A 251 6.88 -17.19 -7.38
N LYS A 252 7.71 -16.14 -7.40
CA LYS A 252 7.25 -14.76 -7.31
C LYS A 252 6.55 -14.36 -8.60
N MET A 253 5.38 -13.73 -8.49
CA MET A 253 4.69 -13.14 -9.63
C MET A 253 5.12 -11.68 -9.82
N SER A 254 5.09 -11.24 -11.07
CA SER A 254 5.34 -9.84 -11.43
C SER A 254 4.04 -9.05 -11.41
N LYS A 255 4.07 -7.82 -10.91
CA LYS A 255 2.91 -6.93 -11.01
C LYS A 255 2.84 -6.39 -12.43
N ASN A 256 1.75 -6.67 -13.15
CA ASN A 256 1.55 -6.17 -14.51
C ASN A 256 0.93 -4.76 -14.46
N TRP A 257 -0.32 -4.65 -14.02
CA TRP A 257 -1.01 -3.37 -13.84
C TRP A 257 -2.11 -3.49 -12.78
N GLY A 258 -2.47 -2.41 -12.09
CA GLY A 258 -3.54 -2.43 -11.08
C GLY A 258 -3.29 -3.49 -10.00
N GLN A 259 -4.15 -4.52 -9.92
CA GLN A 259 -3.94 -5.74 -9.11
C GLN A 259 -3.86 -7.01 -9.95
N ASN A 260 -3.51 -6.89 -11.24
CA ASN A 260 -3.20 -8.03 -12.11
C ASN A 260 -1.74 -8.43 -11.95
N TRP A 261 -1.51 -9.66 -11.53
CA TRP A 261 -0.20 -10.26 -11.30
C TRP A 261 0.05 -11.34 -12.35
N GLU A 262 1.23 -11.37 -12.96
CA GLU A 262 1.53 -12.25 -14.08
C GLU A 262 2.70 -13.20 -13.82
N THR A 263 2.69 -14.29 -14.60
CA THR A 263 3.81 -15.24 -14.72
C THR A 263 3.79 -15.88 -16.11
N GLY A 264 4.98 -16.16 -16.66
CA GLY A 264 5.16 -16.92 -17.90
C GLY A 264 5.29 -18.44 -17.67
N THR A 265 5.11 -18.91 -16.43
CA THR A 265 5.21 -20.34 -16.12
C THR A 265 3.93 -21.08 -16.50
N VAL A 266 4.06 -22.23 -17.15
CA VAL A 266 2.91 -23.06 -17.55
C VAL A 266 2.37 -23.83 -16.34
N PHE A 267 1.18 -23.42 -15.90
CA PHE A 267 0.48 -24.02 -14.74
C PHE A 267 -0.77 -24.83 -15.11
N VAL A 268 -1.13 -24.87 -16.39
CA VAL A 268 -2.32 -25.62 -16.86
C VAL A 268 -2.18 -27.09 -16.46
N GLY A 269 -3.24 -27.66 -15.88
CA GLY A 269 -3.26 -29.03 -15.37
C GLY A 269 -2.69 -29.20 -13.95
N GLN A 270 -2.24 -28.13 -13.29
CA GLN A 270 -1.76 -28.15 -11.90
C GLN A 270 -2.77 -27.49 -10.96
N SER A 271 -2.89 -27.99 -9.72
CA SER A 271 -3.56 -27.23 -8.66
C SER A 271 -2.68 -26.06 -8.25
N LEU A 272 -3.29 -24.92 -7.91
CA LEU A 272 -2.55 -23.69 -7.59
C LEU A 272 -2.76 -23.28 -6.13
N SER A 273 -1.64 -22.92 -5.52
CA SER A 273 -1.57 -22.23 -4.24
C SER A 273 -1.06 -20.80 -4.44
N PHE A 274 -1.47 -19.89 -3.55
CA PHE A 274 -1.00 -18.50 -3.55
C PHE A 274 -0.45 -18.10 -2.19
N GLN A 275 0.56 -17.23 -2.17
CA GLN A 275 0.87 -16.40 -1.01
C GLN A 275 0.58 -14.96 -1.40
N VAL A 276 -0.24 -14.28 -0.62
CA VAL A 276 -0.61 -12.88 -0.83
C VAL A 276 -0.01 -12.08 0.31
N THR A 277 0.71 -11.00 -0.02
CA THR A 277 1.32 -10.07 0.95
C THR A 277 0.69 -8.70 0.80
N THR A 278 0.18 -8.15 1.91
CA THR A 278 -0.45 -6.83 1.99
C THR A 278 0.53 -5.75 2.44
N SER A 279 0.18 -4.47 2.26
CA SER A 279 1.06 -3.33 2.56
C SER A 279 1.49 -3.22 4.04
N ASP A 280 0.76 -3.86 4.96
CA ASP A 280 1.11 -4.01 6.38
C ASP A 280 2.08 -5.18 6.65
N SER A 281 2.74 -5.69 5.60
CA SER A 281 3.72 -6.79 5.65
C SER A 281 3.16 -8.13 6.11
N ARG A 282 1.83 -8.27 6.21
CA ARG A 282 1.21 -9.56 6.50
C ARG A 282 1.16 -10.42 5.24
N THR A 283 1.45 -11.71 5.39
CA THR A 283 1.32 -12.69 4.30
C THR A 283 0.33 -13.78 4.69
N LEU A 284 -0.61 -14.09 3.80
CA LEU A 284 -1.49 -15.26 3.92
C LEU A 284 -1.21 -16.25 2.78
N GLN A 285 -1.17 -17.53 3.15
CA GLN A 285 -1.03 -18.64 2.20
C GLN A 285 -2.39 -19.32 1.97
N PHE A 286 -2.67 -19.63 0.71
CA PHE A 286 -3.88 -20.27 0.22
C PHE A 286 -3.48 -21.54 -0.52
N ASP A 287 -3.45 -22.66 0.21
CA ASP A 287 -3.00 -23.93 -0.36
C ASP A 287 -4.07 -24.60 -1.21
N ASN A 288 -3.72 -24.98 -2.45
CA ASN A 288 -4.56 -25.70 -3.40
C ASN A 288 -5.97 -25.09 -3.53
N VAL A 289 -6.05 -23.76 -3.52
CA VAL A 289 -7.33 -23.04 -3.67
C VAL A 289 -7.90 -23.18 -5.08
N VAL A 290 -7.04 -23.41 -6.06
CA VAL A 290 -7.42 -23.71 -7.43
C VAL A 290 -7.21 -25.21 -7.72
N PRO A 291 -8.25 -25.96 -8.13
CA PRO A 291 -8.11 -27.38 -8.51
C PRO A 291 -7.47 -27.51 -9.89
N SER A 292 -6.75 -28.61 -10.18
CA SER A 292 -6.04 -28.81 -11.46
C SER A 292 -6.89 -28.77 -12.73
N SER A 293 -8.21 -28.90 -12.61
CA SER A 293 -9.17 -28.81 -13.71
C SER A 293 -9.61 -27.38 -14.05
N TRP A 294 -8.99 -26.36 -13.47
CA TRP A 294 -9.32 -24.96 -13.68
C TRP A 294 -9.20 -24.52 -15.15
N GLN A 295 -9.96 -23.50 -15.52
CA GLN A 295 -9.97 -22.85 -16.83
C GLN A 295 -9.81 -21.34 -16.67
N PHE A 296 -9.33 -20.67 -17.72
CA PHE A 296 -9.27 -19.21 -17.76
C PHE A 296 -10.67 -18.59 -17.69
N GLY A 297 -10.77 -17.43 -17.06
CA GLY A 297 -12.02 -16.72 -16.74
C GLY A 297 -12.65 -17.12 -15.41
N GLN A 298 -12.20 -18.21 -14.77
CA GLN A 298 -12.77 -18.67 -13.51
C GLN A 298 -12.24 -17.91 -12.30
N THR A 299 -13.06 -17.88 -11.25
CA THR A 299 -12.71 -17.29 -9.94
C THR A 299 -12.77 -18.36 -8.86
N PHE A 300 -11.78 -18.37 -7.98
CA PHE A 300 -11.67 -19.30 -6.86
C PHE A 300 -11.58 -18.54 -5.54
N GLU A 301 -12.33 -18.98 -4.53
CA GLU A 301 -12.37 -18.34 -3.21
C GLU A 301 -11.55 -19.13 -2.18
N GLY A 302 -10.65 -18.44 -1.49
CA GLY A 302 -9.91 -18.97 -0.36
C GLY A 302 -10.78 -19.09 0.89
N LYS A 303 -10.37 -19.92 1.85
CA LYS A 303 -11.11 -20.11 3.12
C LYS A 303 -10.83 -19.02 4.17
N ARG A 304 -9.92 -18.09 3.89
CA ARG A 304 -9.41 -17.10 4.86
C ARG A 304 -9.37 -15.71 4.26
N ASN A 305 -9.33 -14.72 5.13
CA ASN A 305 -9.09 -13.33 4.80
C ASN A 305 -8.16 -12.68 5.82
N PHE A 306 -7.70 -11.45 5.53
CA PHE A 306 -6.80 -10.68 6.38
C PHE A 306 -7.52 -9.99 7.54
#